data_AF-A0A2V9BFI1-F1
#
_entry.id   AF-A0A2V9BFI1-F1
#
_cell.length_a   1.000
_cell.length_b   1.000
_cell.length_c   1.000
_cell.angle_alpha   90.00
_cell.angle_beta   90.00
_cell.angle_gamma   90.00
#
_symmetry.space_group_name_H-M   'P 1'
#
loop_
_entity.id
_entity.type
_entity.pdbx_description
1 polymer ?
#
loop_
_entity_poly.entity_id
_entity_poly.type
_entity_poly.pdbx_seq_one_letter_code
_entity_poly.pdbx_strand_id
1 'polypeptide(L)'
;MKSNSILRSAALLATFALAAPVFAKPVTKTLQLSQNAKFGKVTLQTGAYRLSIDGSKVTVQKGKDQIAEAEGRWEERAMKSDYNSVLIDADGQVKEVRFAGEKRVFVLSE
;
A
#
# COMPACT_ATOMS: atom_id res chain seq x y z
N MET A 1 50.11 50.54 -4.52
CA MET A 1 49.38 49.69 -3.55
C MET A 1 48.05 49.31 -4.19
N LYS A 2 47.88 48.03 -4.57
CA LYS A 2 46.66 47.50 -5.23
C LYS A 2 45.89 46.68 -4.20
N SER A 3 44.72 47.13 -3.76
CA SER A 3 43.83 46.32 -2.94
C SER A 3 43.05 45.38 -3.85
N ASN A 4 43.27 44.08 -3.66
CA ASN A 4 42.42 43.03 -4.22
C ASN A 4 41.58 42.45 -3.09
N SER A 5 40.41 41.95 -3.48
CA SER A 5 39.63 40.93 -2.77
C SER A 5 38.52 41.43 -1.83
N ILE A 6 37.40 41.82 -2.43
CA ILE A 6 36.07 41.69 -1.81
C ILE A 6 35.22 40.80 -2.72
N LEU A 7 35.49 39.49 -2.72
CA LEU A 7 34.56 38.47 -3.24
C LEU A 7 34.73 37.21 -2.38
N ARG A 8 34.22 37.26 -1.14
CA ARG A 8 34.14 36.10 -0.23
C ARG A 8 32.73 36.02 0.38
N SER A 9 31.69 35.95 -0.43
CA SER A 9 30.32 35.73 0.07
C SER A 9 29.41 35.34 -1.09
N ALA A 10 29.39 34.06 -1.50
CA ALA A 10 28.28 33.44 -2.24
C ALA A 10 28.63 32.01 -2.65
N ALA A 11 28.74 31.07 -1.70
CA ALA A 11 28.78 29.65 -2.06
C ALA A 11 28.46 28.77 -0.85
N LEU A 12 27.25 28.86 -0.29
CA LEU A 12 26.73 27.79 0.57
C LEU A 12 25.20 27.84 0.67
N LEU A 13 24.50 27.75 -0.46
CA LEU A 13 23.06 27.53 -0.51
C LEU A 13 22.76 26.52 -1.60
N ALA A 14 21.82 25.61 -1.32
CA ALA A 14 21.47 24.38 -2.03
C ALA A 14 22.38 23.20 -1.65
N THR A 15 21.90 22.15 -1.00
CA THR A 15 20.76 21.33 -1.44
C THR A 15 20.08 20.62 -0.25
N PHE A 16 18.91 21.09 0.17
CA PHE A 16 17.91 20.19 0.76
C PHE A 16 17.11 19.64 -0.43
N ALA A 17 17.54 18.50 -0.97
CA ALA A 17 16.72 17.73 -1.88
C ALA A 17 15.46 17.35 -1.08
N LEU A 18 14.34 18.02 -1.40
CA LEU A 18 13.04 17.73 -0.83
C LEU A 18 12.77 16.24 -1.05
N ALA A 19 12.84 15.46 0.03
CA ALA A 19 12.23 14.15 0.08
C ALA A 19 10.71 14.37 0.04
N ALA A 20 10.19 14.68 -1.16
CA ALA A 20 8.77 14.69 -1.37
C ALA A 20 8.30 13.26 -1.08
N PRO A 21 7.33 13.05 -0.17
CA PRO A 21 6.76 11.73 0.02
C PRO A 21 6.26 11.27 -1.35
N VAL A 22 6.84 10.18 -1.85
CA VAL A 22 6.38 9.53 -3.07
C VAL A 22 5.03 8.93 -2.73
N PHE A 23 3.96 9.70 -2.97
CA PHE A 23 2.60 9.20 -2.93
C PHE A 23 2.47 8.19 -4.07
N ALA A 24 2.71 6.91 -3.75
CA ALA A 24 2.46 5.83 -4.67
C ALA A 24 0.97 5.87 -5.05
N LYS A 25 0.68 5.69 -6.35
CA LYS A 25 -0.71 5.63 -6.81
C LYS A 25 -1.46 4.54 -6.05
N PRO A 26 -2.71 4.80 -5.58
CA PRO A 26 -3.50 3.79 -4.92
C PRO A 26 -3.63 2.54 -5.79
N VAL A 27 -3.42 1.37 -5.19
CA VAL A 27 -3.54 0.08 -5.87
C VAL A 27 -4.98 -0.38 -5.76
N THR A 28 -5.70 -0.38 -6.88
CA THR A 28 -7.07 -0.87 -6.96
C THR A 28 -7.13 -2.22 -7.67
N LYS A 29 -7.70 -3.23 -7.00
CA LYS A 29 -7.82 -4.58 -7.55
C LYS A 29 -9.15 -5.22 -7.15
N THR A 30 -9.69 -6.01 -8.06
CA THR A 30 -10.89 -6.81 -7.79
C THR A 30 -10.46 -8.14 -7.17
N LEU A 31 -11.10 -8.50 -6.07
CA LEU A 31 -10.89 -9.75 -5.34
C LEU A 31 -12.19 -10.56 -5.36
N GLN A 32 -12.08 -11.84 -5.67
CA GLN A 32 -13.16 -12.81 -5.49
C GLN A 32 -12.93 -13.58 -4.19
N LEU A 33 -13.83 -13.43 -3.23
CA LEU A 33 -13.87 -14.28 -2.05
C LEU A 33 -14.73 -15.50 -2.37
N SER A 34 -14.16 -16.70 -2.25
CA SER A 34 -14.87 -17.97 -2.40
C SER A 34 -15.61 -18.38 -1.11
N GLN A 35 -15.20 -17.84 0.02
CA GLN A 35 -15.74 -18.12 1.35
C GLN A 35 -15.89 -16.82 2.15
N ASN A 36 -16.64 -16.88 3.25
CA ASN A 36 -16.70 -15.77 4.21
C ASN A 36 -15.31 -15.57 4.83
N ALA A 37 -14.91 -14.31 4.99
CA ALA A 37 -13.60 -13.96 5.52
C ALA A 37 -13.71 -12.70 6.39
N LYS A 38 -13.00 -12.66 7.51
CA LYS A 38 -12.89 -11.47 8.36
C LYS A 38 -11.80 -10.57 7.79
N PHE A 39 -12.14 -9.32 7.56
CA PHE A 39 -11.25 -8.29 7.05
C PHE A 39 -11.20 -7.15 8.06
N GLY A 40 -10.07 -7.04 8.77
CA GLY A 40 -10.00 -6.22 9.98
C GLY A 40 -11.08 -6.67 10.98
N LYS A 41 -11.98 -5.76 11.35
CA LYS A 41 -13.07 -6.01 12.31
C LYS A 41 -14.39 -6.46 11.66
N VAL A 42 -14.46 -6.54 10.33
CA VAL A 42 -15.71 -6.78 9.60
C VAL A 42 -15.68 -8.16 8.95
N THR A 43 -16.76 -8.93 9.10
CA THR A 43 -16.93 -10.18 8.35
C THR A 43 -17.48 -9.89 6.97
N LEU A 44 -16.69 -10.17 5.95
CA LEU A 44 -17.09 -10.15 4.55
C LEU A 44 -17.71 -11.49 4.17
N GLN A 45 -18.80 -11.44 3.42
CA GLN A 45 -19.41 -12.64 2.85
C GLN A 45 -18.66 -13.08 1.59
N THR A 46 -18.90 -14.31 1.13
CA THR A 46 -18.46 -14.76 -0.20
C THR A 46 -18.99 -13.82 -1.30
N GLY A 47 -18.17 -13.50 -2.30
CA GLY A 47 -18.53 -12.58 -3.37
C GLY A 47 -17.38 -11.77 -3.97
N ALA A 48 -17.73 -10.85 -4.86
CA ALA A 48 -16.79 -9.96 -5.54
C ALA A 48 -16.66 -8.62 -4.81
N TYR A 49 -15.43 -8.19 -4.57
CA TYR A 49 -15.11 -6.94 -3.88
C TYR A 49 -14.02 -6.18 -4.62
N ARG A 50 -14.01 -4.85 -4.47
CA ARG A 50 -12.91 -4.00 -4.93
C ARG A 50 -12.08 -3.60 -3.72
N LEU A 51 -10.81 -3.94 -3.75
CA LEU A 51 -9.82 -3.47 -2.79
C LEU A 51 -9.16 -2.21 -3.34
N SER A 52 -9.00 -1.20 -2.48
CA SER A 52 -8.19 -0.03 -2.77
C SER A 52 -7.20 0.17 -1.63
N ILE A 53 -5.91 0.08 -1.95
CA ILE A 53 -4.81 0.29 -1.00
C ILE A 53 -4.18 1.64 -1.29
N ASP A 54 -4.14 2.49 -0.27
CA ASP A 54 -3.48 3.79 -0.30
C ASP A 54 -2.48 3.85 0.86
N GLY A 55 -1.19 3.78 0.54
CA GLY A 55 -0.12 3.68 1.53
C GLY A 55 -0.28 2.45 2.44
N SER A 56 -0.55 2.69 3.72
CA SER A 56 -0.76 1.68 4.77
C SER A 56 -2.22 1.33 5.00
N LYS A 57 -3.16 1.96 4.30
CA LYS A 57 -4.59 1.77 4.49
C LYS A 57 -5.17 0.96 3.34
N VAL A 58 -5.97 -0.05 3.66
CA VAL A 58 -6.74 -0.82 2.69
C VAL A 58 -8.23 -0.65 2.95
N THR A 59 -8.96 -0.40 1.88
CA THR A 59 -10.43 -0.26 1.90
C THR A 59 -11.05 -1.33 1.01
N VAL A 60 -12.17 -1.87 1.47
CA VAL A 60 -12.96 -2.85 0.74
C VAL A 60 -14.28 -2.22 0.33
N GLN A 61 -14.59 -2.30 -0.96
CA GLN A 61 -15.79 -1.75 -1.54
C GLN A 61 -16.65 -2.86 -2.16
N LYS A 62 -17.96 -2.75 -1.99
CA LYS A 62 -18.97 -3.55 -2.69
C LYS A 62 -19.82 -2.60 -3.52
N GLY A 63 -19.62 -2.60 -4.84
CA GLY A 63 -20.26 -1.62 -5.71
C GLY A 63 -19.70 -0.21 -5.47
N LYS A 64 -20.54 0.68 -4.91
CA LYS A 64 -20.18 2.08 -4.57
C LYS A 64 -19.89 2.27 -3.08
N ASP A 65 -20.24 1.30 -2.25
CA ASP A 65 -20.16 1.43 -0.79
C ASP A 65 -18.83 0.89 -0.28
N GLN A 66 -18.16 1.66 0.57
CA GLN A 66 -17.06 1.16 1.39
C GLN A 66 -17.65 0.38 2.57
N ILE A 67 -17.30 -0.89 2.69
CA ILE A 67 -17.89 -1.80 3.69
C ILE A 67 -16.90 -2.25 4.77
N ALA A 68 -15.61 -2.14 4.49
CA ALA A 68 -14.56 -2.46 5.45
C ALA A 68 -13.31 -1.63 5.19
N GLU A 69 -12.51 -1.49 6.22
CA GLU A 69 -11.22 -0.82 6.22
C GLU A 69 -10.29 -1.55 7.18
N ALA A 70 -9.03 -1.65 6.81
CA ALA A 70 -7.97 -2.15 7.67
C ALA A 70 -6.67 -1.39 7.39
N GLU A 71 -5.75 -1.47 8.34
CA GLU A 71 -4.38 -1.01 8.15
C GLU A 71 -3.48 -2.19 7.80
N GLY A 72 -2.28 -1.89 7.29
CA GLY A 72 -1.32 -2.88 6.91
C GLY A 72 -0.06 -2.28 6.30
N ARG A 73 0.77 -3.15 5.74
CA ARG A 73 2.05 -2.78 5.14
C ARG A 73 2.36 -3.61 3.92
N TRP A 74 3.14 -3.02 3.02
CA TRP A 74 3.69 -3.73 1.88
C TRP A 74 4.89 -4.57 2.31
N GLU A 75 4.89 -5.84 1.93
CA GLU A 75 6.03 -6.74 2.11
C GLU A 75 6.46 -7.32 0.77
N GLU A 76 7.77 -7.41 0.56
CA GLU A 76 8.32 -8.05 -0.63
C GLU A 76 8.34 -9.58 -0.46
N ARG A 77 8.17 -10.29 -1.58
CA ARG A 77 8.22 -11.73 -1.70
C ARG A 77 9.26 -12.10 -2.75
N ALA A 78 9.85 -13.28 -2.58
CA ALA A 78 10.88 -13.78 -3.48
C ALA A 78 10.37 -13.97 -4.93
N MET A 79 9.10 -14.34 -5.07
CA MET A 79 8.44 -14.63 -6.35
C MET A 79 7.22 -13.73 -6.57
N LYS A 80 6.88 -13.53 -7.85
CA LYS A 80 5.65 -12.86 -8.24
C LYS A 80 4.45 -13.74 -7.89
N SER A 81 3.33 -13.12 -7.53
CA SER A 81 2.08 -13.86 -7.40
C SER A 81 1.49 -14.11 -8.79
N ASP A 82 0.99 -15.31 -9.05
CA ASP A 82 0.36 -15.65 -10.34
C ASP A 82 -1.06 -15.07 -10.44
N TYR A 83 -1.76 -14.98 -9.31
CA TYR A 83 -3.17 -14.58 -9.24
C TYR A 83 -3.38 -13.51 -8.15
N ASN A 84 -4.47 -12.75 -8.28
CA ASN A 84 -4.98 -11.96 -7.17
C ASN A 84 -5.62 -12.92 -6.16
N SER A 85 -5.15 -12.92 -4.93
CA SER A 85 -5.68 -13.83 -3.89
C SER A 85 -5.54 -13.23 -2.50
N VAL A 86 -6.26 -13.82 -1.54
CA VAL A 86 -6.10 -13.52 -0.12
C VAL A 86 -5.61 -14.76 0.61
N LEU A 87 -4.70 -14.55 1.55
CA LEU A 87 -4.34 -15.55 2.53
C LEU A 87 -5.27 -15.39 3.73
N ILE A 88 -6.02 -16.45 4.03
CA ILE A 88 -6.94 -16.53 5.14
C ILE A 88 -6.34 -17.52 6.15
N ASP A 89 -6.31 -17.17 7.43
CA ASP A 89 -5.85 -18.06 8.49
C ASP A 89 -6.93 -19.06 8.93
N ALA A 90 -6.62 -19.85 9.97
CA ALA A 90 -7.54 -20.85 10.52
C ALA A 90 -8.81 -20.23 11.15
N ASP A 91 -8.74 -18.99 11.63
CA ASP A 91 -9.85 -18.27 12.26
C ASP A 91 -10.73 -17.51 11.26
N GLY A 92 -10.41 -17.64 9.97
CA GLY A 92 -11.08 -16.98 8.87
C GLY A 92 -10.63 -15.53 8.65
N GLN A 93 -9.54 -15.08 9.28
CA GLN A 93 -9.00 -13.73 9.15
C GLN A 93 -8.12 -13.59 7.91
N VAL A 94 -8.38 -12.55 7.12
CA VAL A 94 -7.51 -12.15 6.01
C VAL A 94 -6.22 -11.58 6.60
N LYS A 95 -5.09 -12.25 6.34
CA LYS A 95 -3.75 -11.82 6.76
C LYS A 95 -3.01 -11.07 5.67
N GLU A 96 -3.20 -11.47 4.42
CA GLU A 96 -2.41 -10.98 3.30
C GLU A 96 -3.25 -10.89 2.04
N VAL A 97 -3.01 -9.85 1.25
CA VAL A 97 -3.54 -9.69 -0.11
C VAL A 97 -2.39 -9.77 -1.11
N ARG A 98 -2.52 -10.69 -2.07
CA ARG A 98 -1.57 -10.92 -3.15
C ARG A 98 -2.09 -10.36 -4.47
N PHE A 99 -1.17 -9.85 -5.29
CA PHE A 99 -1.50 -9.20 -6.56
C PHE A 99 -0.79 -9.89 -7.72
N ALA A 100 -1.57 -10.30 -8.73
CA ALA A 100 -1.04 -10.95 -9.92
C ALA A 100 0.04 -10.10 -10.60
N GLY A 101 1.19 -10.72 -10.90
CA GLY A 101 2.34 -10.10 -11.55
C GLY A 101 3.24 -9.26 -10.63
N GLU A 102 2.87 -9.07 -9.35
CA GLU A 102 3.63 -8.29 -8.39
C GLU A 102 4.46 -9.18 -7.46
N LYS A 103 5.65 -8.73 -7.09
CA LYS A 103 6.49 -9.36 -6.06
C LYS A 103 6.16 -8.89 -4.64
N ARG A 104 5.28 -7.91 -4.51
CA ARG A 104 4.88 -7.34 -3.22
C ARG A 104 3.46 -7.74 -2.88
N VAL A 105 3.23 -7.92 -1.60
CA VAL A 105 1.93 -8.28 -1.02
C VAL A 105 1.59 -7.26 0.04
N PHE A 106 0.30 -7.12 0.34
CA PHE A 106 -0.16 -6.25 1.41
C PHE A 106 -0.56 -7.10 2.62
N VAL A 107 0.19 -7.00 3.70
CA VAL A 107 -0.07 -7.73 4.95
C VAL A 107 -0.86 -6.83 5.88
N LEU A 108 -2.02 -7.32 6.33
CA LEU A 108 -2.89 -6.58 7.25
C LEU A 108 -2.26 -6.53 8.64
N SER A 109 -2.39 -5.38 9.30
CA SER A 109 -2.13 -5.20 10.73
C SER A 109 -3.45 -5.46 11.45
N GLU A 110 -3.48 -6.44 12.36
CA GLU A 110 -4.69 -6.86 13.08
C GLU A 110 -5.23 -5.80 14.05
#